data_AF-A0A1Q3L2T6-F1
#
_entry.id   AF-A0A1Q3L2T6-F1
#
_cell.length_a   1.000
_cell.length_b   1.000
_cell.length_c   1.000
_cell.angle_alpha   90.00
_cell.angle_beta   90.00
_cell.angle_gamma   90.00
#
_symmetry.space_group_name_H-M   'P 1'
#
loop_
_entity.id
_entity.type
_entity.pdbx_description
1 polymer ?
#
loop_
_entity_poly.entity_id
_entity_poly.type
_entity_poly.pdbx_seq_one_letter_code
_entity_poly.pdbx_strand_id
1 'polypeptide(L)'
;MSAPLPTDLGKVITSATVRKVIYTVYVVGIVFLGAIQVGFAATDAGTPAWLTVALAVAAYLGVPVAGLAAVNATAPAVSGPSRDQILSDLSYLDPDEQNTELQAARARVEG
;
A
#
# COMPACT_ATOMS: atom_id res chain seq x y z
N MET A 1 24.11 15.63 22.03
CA MET A 1 22.66 15.53 22.30
C MET A 1 21.98 15.20 20.99
N SER A 2 21.60 13.94 20.79
CA SER A 2 20.96 13.48 19.55
C SER A 2 19.53 14.02 19.52
N ALA A 3 19.13 14.66 18.41
CA ALA A 3 17.77 15.14 18.24
C ALA A 3 16.77 13.96 18.39
N PRO A 4 15.65 14.13 19.10
CA PRO A 4 14.61 13.12 19.14
C PRO A 4 14.14 12.87 17.70
N LEU A 5 14.12 11.59 17.30
CA LEU A 5 13.61 11.20 15.99
C LEU A 5 12.19 11.76 15.84
N PRO A 6 11.85 12.39 14.69
CA PRO A 6 10.51 12.90 14.46
C PRO A 6 9.53 11.76 14.66
N THR A 7 8.64 11.92 15.63
CA THR A 7 7.54 10.99 15.86
C THR A 7 6.78 10.86 14.54
N ASP A 8 6.80 9.66 13.96
CA ASP A 8 6.13 9.33 12.70
C ASP A 8 4.61 9.32 12.96
N LEU A 9 4.01 10.53 13.01
CA LEU A 9 2.58 10.76 13.25
C LEU A 9 1.69 10.12 12.16
N GLY A 10 2.27 9.67 11.04
CA GLY A 10 1.56 9.01 9.94
C GLY A 10 1.16 7.57 10.22
N LYS A 11 1.59 6.96 11.33
CA LYS A 11 1.23 5.56 11.68
C LYS A 11 0.41 5.49 12.95
N VAL A 12 -0.91 5.55 12.81
CA VAL A 12 -1.86 5.30 13.91
C VAL A 12 -1.64 3.90 14.52
N ILE A 13 -1.24 2.93 13.70
CA ILE A 13 -0.71 1.63 14.17
C ILE A 13 0.76 1.54 13.75
N THR A 14 1.64 1.77 14.72
CA THR A 14 3.11 1.78 14.52
C THR A 14 3.68 0.39 14.23
N SER A 15 3.02 -0.68 14.69
CA SER A 15 3.46 -2.06 14.43
C SER A 15 3.00 -2.57 13.06
N ALA A 16 3.95 -2.78 12.16
CA ALA A 16 3.70 -3.36 10.84
C ALA A 16 3.09 -4.76 10.90
N THR A 17 3.49 -5.56 11.90
CA THR A 17 2.95 -6.91 12.12
C THR A 17 1.47 -6.87 12.47
N VAL A 18 1.06 -5.96 13.36
CA VAL A 18 -0.33 -5.82 13.79
C VAL A 18 -1.23 -5.42 12.61
N ARG A 19 -0.78 -4.50 11.76
CA ARG A 19 -1.52 -4.10 10.55
C ARG A 19 -1.75 -5.27 9.60
N LYS A 20 -0.69 -6.04 9.31
CA LYS A 20 -0.79 -7.23 8.46
C LYS A 20 -1.80 -8.23 9.03
N VAL A 21 -1.78 -8.49 10.33
CA VAL A 21 -2.73 -9.41 10.96
C VAL A 21 -4.16 -8.91 10.82
N ILE A 22 -4.43 -7.64 11.13
CA ILE A 22 -5.78 -7.06 11.04
C ILE A 22 -6.32 -7.17 9.61
N TYR A 23 -5.53 -6.76 8.61
CA TYR A 23 -5.97 -6.79 7.21
C TYR A 23 -6.16 -8.22 6.71
N THR A 24 -5.24 -9.13 7.02
CA THR A 24 -5.33 -10.54 6.61
C THR A 24 -6.54 -11.21 7.24
N VAL A 25 -6.75 -11.07 8.55
CA VAL A 25 -7.89 -11.69 9.25
C VAL A 25 -9.22 -11.15 8.70
N TYR A 26 -9.31 -9.84 8.46
CA TYR A 26 -10.51 -9.23 7.92
C TYR A 26 -10.85 -9.74 6.51
N VAL A 27 -9.86 -9.78 5.60
CA VAL A 27 -10.04 -10.27 4.23
C VAL A 27 -10.41 -11.75 4.23
N VAL A 28 -9.69 -12.59 4.98
CA VAL A 28 -9.97 -14.03 5.08
C VAL A 28 -11.38 -14.27 5.63
N GLY A 29 -11.80 -13.51 6.66
CA GLY A 29 -13.15 -13.61 7.22
C GLY A 29 -14.24 -13.30 6.21
N ILE A 30 -14.09 -12.24 5.41
CA ILE A 30 -15.06 -11.88 4.36
C ILE A 30 -15.13 -12.95 3.28
N VAL A 31 -13.97 -13.44 2.81
CA VAL A 31 -13.93 -14.49 1.78
C VAL A 31 -14.65 -15.74 2.27
N PHE A 32 -14.43 -16.12 3.53
CA PHE A 32 -15.09 -17.28 4.12
C PHE A 32 -16.61 -17.10 4.23
N LEU A 33 -17.09 -15.95 4.72
CA LEU A 33 -18.52 -15.65 4.77
C LEU A 33 -19.16 -15.62 3.37
N GLY A 34 -18.48 -15.03 2.39
CA GLY A 34 -18.92 -15.01 1.00
C GLY A 34 -18.99 -16.41 0.40
N ALA A 35 -18.01 -17.27 0.67
CA ALA A 35 -18.03 -18.66 0.20
C ALA A 35 -19.23 -19.45 0.76
N ILE A 36 -19.54 -19.26 2.05
CA ILE A 36 -20.73 -19.87 2.67
C ILE A 36 -22.00 -19.34 1.98
N GLN A 37 -22.11 -18.04 1.74
CA GLN A 37 -23.26 -17.44 1.06
C GLN A 37 -23.46 -18.01 -0.35
N VAL A 38 -22.38 -18.20 -1.11
CA VAL A 38 -22.41 -18.85 -2.43
C VAL A 38 -22.91 -20.29 -2.31
N GLY A 39 -22.52 -21.03 -1.27
CA GLY A 39 -23.00 -22.40 -1.02
C GLY A 39 -24.52 -22.45 -0.80
N PHE A 40 -25.06 -21.56 0.03
CA PHE A 40 -26.52 -21.47 0.23
C PHE A 40 -27.26 -21.03 -1.03
N ALA A 41 -26.70 -20.07 -1.78
CA ALA A 41 -27.27 -19.64 -3.06
C ALA A 41 -27.28 -20.75 -4.11
N ALA A 42 -26.23 -21.58 -4.17
CA ALA A 42 -26.12 -22.69 -5.12
C ALA A 42 -27.08 -23.86 -4.82
N THR A 43 -27.61 -23.93 -3.61
CA THR A 43 -28.48 -25.03 -3.15
C THR A 43 -29.95 -24.64 -3.03
N ASP A 44 -30.30 -23.38 -3.36
CA ASP A 44 -31.64 -22.79 -3.15
C ASP A 44 -32.19 -23.01 -1.72
N ALA A 45 -31.31 -23.25 -0.75
CA ALA A 45 -31.69 -23.64 0.61
C ALA A 45 -32.19 -22.47 1.48
N GLY A 46 -32.26 -21.26 0.92
CA GLY A 46 -32.51 -20.03 1.67
C GLY A 46 -31.32 -19.64 2.55
N THR A 47 -31.04 -18.34 2.65
CA THR A 47 -29.92 -17.83 3.44
C THR A 47 -30.32 -17.73 4.91
N PRO A 48 -29.60 -18.37 5.85
CA PRO A 48 -29.94 -18.28 7.26
C PRO A 48 -29.69 -16.87 7.81
N ALA A 49 -30.54 -16.42 8.75
CA ALA A 49 -30.50 -15.05 9.27
C ALA A 49 -29.14 -14.66 9.89
N TRP A 50 -28.46 -15.60 10.56
CA TRP A 50 -27.15 -15.35 11.16
C TRP A 50 -26.10 -14.98 10.10
N LEU A 51 -26.19 -15.55 8.90
CA LEU A 51 -25.24 -15.28 7.81
C LEU A 51 -25.50 -13.89 7.22
N THR A 52 -26.76 -13.53 7.04
CA THR A 52 -27.15 -12.18 6.61
C THR A 52 -26.65 -11.11 7.59
N VAL A 53 -26.81 -11.34 8.90
CA VAL A 53 -26.30 -10.43 9.93
C VAL A 53 -24.78 -10.37 9.90
N ALA A 54 -24.10 -11.51 9.78
CA ALA A 54 -22.63 -11.55 9.72
C ALA A 54 -22.07 -10.77 8.53
N LEU A 55 -22.67 -10.91 7.35
CA LEU A 55 -22.29 -10.16 6.14
C LEU A 55 -22.53 -8.66 6.31
N ALA A 56 -23.65 -8.25 6.90
CA ALA A 56 -23.95 -6.84 7.16
C ALA A 56 -22.93 -6.22 8.13
N VAL A 57 -22.58 -6.93 9.20
CA VAL A 57 -21.55 -6.49 10.15
C VAL A 57 -20.18 -6.42 9.47
N ALA A 58 -19.82 -7.43 8.68
CA ALA A 58 -18.56 -7.45 7.96
C ALA A 58 -18.44 -6.26 6.99
N ALA A 59 -19.52 -5.94 6.26
CA ALA A 59 -19.59 -4.78 5.37
C ALA A 59 -19.46 -3.45 6.15
N TYR A 60 -20.15 -3.32 7.29
CA TYR A 60 -20.06 -2.13 8.14
C TYR A 60 -18.63 -1.92 8.67
N LEU A 61 -17.96 -3.00 9.10
CA LEU A 61 -16.56 -2.96 9.55
C LEU A 61 -15.56 -2.66 8.41
N GLY A 62 -15.98 -2.74 7.14
CA GLY A 62 -15.12 -2.44 6.00
C GLY A 62 -14.70 -0.98 5.92
N VAL A 63 -15.60 -0.08 6.32
CA VAL A 63 -15.32 1.37 6.32
C VAL A 63 -14.13 1.72 7.21
N PRO A 64 -14.10 1.35 8.51
CA PRO A 64 -12.94 1.65 9.36
C PRO A 64 -11.68 0.88 8.95
N VAL A 65 -11.80 -0.38 8.48
CA VAL A 65 -10.62 -1.17 8.06
C VAL A 65 -9.98 -0.58 6.80
N ALA A 66 -10.78 -0.18 5.81
CA ALA A 66 -10.30 0.47 4.59
C ALA A 66 -9.70 1.84 4.90
N GLY A 67 -10.35 2.64 5.76
CA GLY A 67 -9.80 3.91 6.23
C GLY A 67 -8.45 3.71 6.92
N LEU A 68 -8.34 2.71 7.79
CA LEU A 68 -7.09 2.36 8.46
C LEU A 68 -6.01 1.89 7.46
N ALA A 69 -6.38 1.16 6.42
CA ALA A 69 -5.45 0.76 5.36
C ALA A 69 -4.96 1.97 4.55
N ALA A 70 -5.86 2.90 4.20
CA ALA A 70 -5.53 4.10 3.44
C ALA A 70 -4.54 5.01 4.19
N VAL A 71 -4.73 5.21 5.50
CA VAL A 71 -3.81 6.05 6.29
C VAL A 71 -2.47 5.36 6.59
N ASN A 72 -2.41 4.02 6.54
CA ASN A 72 -1.18 3.26 6.79
C ASN A 72 -0.46 2.84 5.50
N ALA A 73 -1.05 3.07 4.33
CA ALA A 73 -0.38 2.92 3.06
C ALA A 73 0.64 4.06 2.96
N THR A 74 1.92 3.73 3.11
CA THR A 74 2.97 4.64 2.66
C THR A 74 2.73 4.87 1.17
N ALA A 75 2.52 6.12 0.75
CA ALA A 75 2.57 6.45 -0.67
C ALA A 75 3.86 5.83 -1.23
N PRO A 76 3.85 5.27 -2.45
CA PRO A 76 5.11 4.87 -3.08
C PRO A 76 6.02 6.08 -2.96
N ALA A 77 7.19 5.87 -2.33
CA ALA A 77 8.21 6.90 -2.37
C ALA A 77 8.32 7.25 -3.85
N VAL A 78 8.05 8.51 -4.21
CA VAL A 78 8.55 9.04 -5.46
C VAL A 78 10.06 9.09 -5.24
N SER A 79 10.69 7.92 -5.34
CA SER A 79 12.11 7.79 -5.49
C SER A 79 12.39 8.59 -6.75
N GLY A 80 13.10 9.71 -6.63
CA GLY A 80 13.70 10.33 -7.81
C GLY A 80 14.42 9.24 -8.63
N PRO A 81 14.61 9.45 -9.94
CA PRO A 81 15.15 8.42 -10.82
C PRO A 81 16.39 7.80 -10.17
N SER A 82 16.34 6.49 -9.93
CA SER A 82 17.45 5.77 -9.31
C SER A 82 18.71 5.98 -10.14
N ARG A 83 19.90 5.95 -9.53
CA ARG A 83 21.17 6.08 -10.27
C ARG A 83 21.21 5.16 -11.51
N ASP A 84 20.69 3.95 -11.38
CA ASP A 84 20.60 2.97 -12.47
C ASP A 84 19.66 3.41 -13.59
N GLN A 85 18.58 4.12 -13.24
CA GLN A 85 17.62 4.68 -14.18
C GLN A 85 18.18 5.91 -14.90
N ILE A 86 18.92 6.78 -14.18
CA ILE A 86 19.64 7.90 -14.79
C ILE A 86 20.72 7.38 -15.75
N LEU A 87 21.44 6.32 -15.37
CA LEU A 87 22.46 5.70 -16.21
C LEU A 87 21.87 4.97 -17.42
N SER A 88 20.70 4.34 -17.29
CA SER A 88 20.01 3.75 -18.45
C SER A 88 19.53 4.83 -19.42
N ASP A 89 19.01 5.94 -18.91
CA ASP A 89 18.55 7.05 -19.74
C ASP A 89 19.72 7.74 -20.44
N LEU A 90 20.83 7.98 -19.72
CA LEU A 90 22.07 8.50 -20.30
C LEU A 90 22.64 7.56 -21.37
N SER A 91 22.57 6.24 -21.16
CA SER A 91 23.08 5.26 -22.15
C SER A 91 22.33 5.27 -23.48
N TYR A 92 21.14 5.87 -23.51
CA TYR A 92 20.33 6.06 -24.72
C TYR A 92 20.64 7.35 -25.48
N LEU A 93 21.43 8.26 -24.90
CA LEU A 93 21.84 9.52 -25.52
C LEU A 93 23.10 9.36 -26.35
N ASP A 94 23.24 10.18 -27.39
CA ASP A 94 24.47 10.26 -28.20
C ASP A 94 25.65 10.68 -27.28
N PRO A 95 26.85 10.09 -27.39
CA PRO A 95 28.01 10.42 -26.55
C PRO A 95 28.30 11.92 -26.34
N ASP A 96 28.00 12.78 -27.31
CA ASP A 96 28.18 14.23 -27.18
C ASP A 96 27.13 14.89 -26.25
N GLU A 97 25.90 14.36 -26.25
CA GLU A 97 24.82 14.80 -25.36
C GLU A 97 25.06 14.30 -23.92
N GLN A 98 25.57 13.08 -23.76
CA GLN A 98 25.94 12.53 -22.45
C GLN A 98 26.96 13.41 -21.73
N ASN A 99 28.00 13.86 -22.44
CA ASN A 99 29.05 14.71 -21.89
C ASN A 99 28.52 16.09 -21.48
N THR A 100 27.56 16.63 -22.24
CA THR A 100 26.93 17.93 -21.96
C THR A 100 26.05 17.85 -20.71
N GLU A 101 25.22 16.81 -20.60
CA GLU A 101 24.41 16.52 -19.41
C GLU A 101 25.27 16.28 -18.17
N LEU A 102 26.39 15.55 -18.30
CA LEU A 102 27.31 15.29 -17.19
C LEU A 102 27.97 16.57 -16.66
N GLN A 103 28.36 17.48 -17.56
CA GLN A 103 28.93 18.77 -17.16
C GLN A 103 27.90 19.67 -16.48
N ALA A 104 26.67 19.70 -17.01
CA ALA A 104 25.55 20.43 -16.40
C ALA A 104 25.19 19.88 -15.01
N ALA A 105 25.21 18.56 -14.83
CA ALA A 105 24.96 17.93 -13.53
C ALA A 105 26.07 18.25 -12.51
N ARG A 106 27.34 18.26 -12.91
CA ARG A 106 28.46 18.64 -12.02
C ARG A 106 28.38 20.10 -11.57
N ALA A 107 28.04 21.02 -12.47
CA ALA A 107 27.87 22.43 -12.15
C ALA A 107 26.76 22.70 -11.11
N ARG A 108 25.73 21.86 -11.04
CA ARG A 108 24.64 21.95 -10.05
C ARG A 108 25.01 21.43 -8.65
N VAL A 109 26.09 20.65 -8.54
CA VAL A 109 26.55 20.05 -7.29
C VAL A 109 27.66 20.89 -6.64
N GLU A 110 28.44 21.61 -7.45
CA GLU A 110 29.57 22.42 -7.01
C GLU A 110 29.22 23.91 -6.74
N GLY A 111 27.98 24.33 -6.98
CA GLY A 111 27.46 25.68 -6.67
C GLY A 111 26.45 25.66 -5.54
#